data_AF-A0A7Z1N032-F1
#
_entry.id   AF-A0A7Z1N032-F1
#
_cell.length_a   1.000
_cell.length_b   1.000
_cell.length_c   1.000
_cell.angle_alpha   90.00
_cell.angle_beta   90.00
_cell.angle_gamma   90.00
#
_symmetry.space_group_name_H-M   'P 1'
#
loop_
_entity.id
_entity.type
_entity.pdbx_description
1 polymer ?
#
loop_
_entity_poly.entity_id
_entity_poly.type
_entity_poly.pdbx_seq_one_letter_code
_entity_poly.pdbx_strand_id
1 'polypeptide(L)'
;PHTMAGDDPTRYRTSDEDAEWEKKDPLVRFRKYLEAKGLWNEDKENEVVERAKSEIKAAIKEADNTEKQTVTSLMDIMYEEMPQNLAEQYEIYKEKESK
;
A
#
# COMPACT_ATOMS: atom_id res chain seq x y z
N PRO A 1 -11.72 -9.54 2.52
CA PRO A 1 -12.55 -8.58 1.74
C PRO A 1 -11.89 -8.35 0.38
N HIS A 2 -12.68 -8.02 -0.63
CA HIS A 2 -12.21 -7.61 -1.95
C HIS A 2 -11.37 -6.33 -1.87
N THR A 3 -11.87 -5.29 -1.20
CA THR A 3 -11.14 -4.08 -0.83
C THR A 3 -11.65 -3.55 0.51
N MET A 4 -10.98 -2.54 1.07
CA MET A 4 -11.41 -1.92 2.33
C MET A 4 -12.59 -0.94 2.18
N ALA A 5 -13.05 -0.68 0.95
CA ALA A 5 -14.09 0.31 0.64
C ALA A 5 -15.52 -0.22 0.85
N GLY A 6 -15.75 -0.97 1.94
CA GLY A 6 -17.08 -1.44 2.34
C GLY A 6 -17.45 -2.87 1.91
N ASP A 7 -16.49 -3.65 1.40
CA ASP A 7 -16.72 -5.06 1.11
C ASP A 7 -16.76 -5.91 2.39
N ASP A 8 -17.79 -6.74 2.52
CA ASP A 8 -17.95 -7.73 3.58
C ASP A 8 -18.12 -9.12 2.96
N PRO A 9 -17.08 -9.97 3.00
CA PRO A 9 -17.12 -11.31 2.43
C PRO A 9 -18.19 -12.21 3.02
N THR A 10 -18.57 -12.02 4.28
CA THR A 10 -19.55 -12.90 4.94
C THR A 10 -20.93 -12.86 4.27
N ARG A 11 -21.16 -11.85 3.41
CA ARG A 11 -22.36 -11.71 2.60
C ARG A 11 -22.42 -12.67 1.40
N TYR A 12 -21.29 -13.20 0.95
CA TYR A 12 -21.21 -13.98 -0.30
C TYR A 12 -20.26 -15.19 -0.26
N ARG A 13 -19.51 -15.41 0.83
CA ARG A 13 -18.72 -16.63 1.04
C ARG A 13 -18.92 -17.17 2.46
N THR A 14 -18.71 -18.47 2.63
CA THR A 14 -18.89 -19.16 3.91
C THR A 14 -17.60 -19.22 4.71
N SER A 15 -17.70 -19.36 6.03
CA SER A 15 -16.55 -19.62 6.90
C SER A 15 -15.87 -20.95 6.58
N ASP A 16 -16.62 -21.94 6.09
CA ASP A 16 -16.09 -23.25 5.73
C ASP A 16 -15.16 -23.16 4.51
N GLU A 17 -15.52 -22.35 3.52
CA GLU A 17 -14.67 -22.07 2.37
C GLU A 17 -13.37 -21.38 2.81
N ASP A 18 -13.47 -20.34 3.65
CA ASP A 18 -12.28 -19.64 4.19
C ASP A 18 -11.36 -20.60 4.96
N ALA A 19 -11.93 -21.47 5.80
CA ALA A 19 -11.18 -22.45 6.58
C ALA A 19 -10.53 -23.54 5.71
N GLU A 20 -11.11 -23.90 4.57
CA GLU A 20 -10.47 -24.81 3.61
C GLU A 20 -9.20 -24.17 3.03
N TRP A 21 -9.29 -22.90 2.63
CA TRP A 21 -8.18 -22.18 2.00
C TRP A 21 -7.08 -21.79 2.98
N GLU A 22 -7.42 -21.50 4.23
CA GLU A 22 -6.44 -21.24 5.29
C GLU A 22 -5.47 -22.43 5.49
N LYS A 23 -5.98 -23.67 5.42
CA LYS A 23 -5.14 -24.88 5.48
C LYS A 23 -4.17 -25.01 4.30
N LYS A 24 -4.41 -24.28 3.21
CA LYS A 24 -3.60 -24.29 1.98
C LYS A 24 -2.65 -23.09 1.91
N ASP A 25 -2.43 -22.38 3.01
CA ASP A 25 -1.52 -21.24 3.08
C ASP A 25 -0.16 -21.57 2.41
N PRO A 26 0.27 -20.78 1.39
CA PRO A 26 1.57 -20.95 0.75
C PRO A 26 2.75 -20.82 1.71
N LEU A 27 2.64 -20.03 2.78
CA LEU A 27 3.70 -19.87 3.76
C LEU A 27 3.94 -21.17 4.53
N VAL A 28 2.88 -21.89 4.92
CA VAL A 28 3.01 -23.17 5.64
C VAL A 28 3.73 -24.21 4.81
N ARG A 29 3.35 -24.38 3.53
CA ARG A 29 3.99 -25.39 2.67
C ARG A 29 5.46 -25.05 2.38
N PHE A 30 5.78 -23.77 2.20
CA PHE A 30 7.13 -23.34 1.85
C PHE A 30 8.06 -23.32 3.07
N ARG A 31 7.55 -22.92 4.24
CA ARG A 31 8.24 -23.03 5.52
C ARG A 31 8.73 -24.46 5.75
N LYS A 32 7.82 -25.45 5.69
CA LYS A 32 8.14 -26.88 5.86
C LYS A 32 9.24 -27.35 4.89
N TYR A 33 9.16 -26.92 3.63
CA TYR A 33 10.17 -27.25 2.62
C TYR A 33 11.56 -26.70 2.97
N LEU A 34 11.64 -25.45 3.46
CA LEU A 34 12.90 -24.83 3.83
C LEU A 34 13.45 -25.36 5.16
N GLU A 35 12.60 -25.63 6.14
CA GLU A 35 12.96 -26.27 7.41
C GLU A 35 13.55 -27.67 7.19
N ALA A 36 12.92 -28.47 6.32
CA ALA A 36 13.43 -29.80 5.93
C ALA A 36 14.82 -29.74 5.28
N LYS A 37 15.23 -28.57 4.76
CA LYS A 37 16.55 -28.31 4.18
C LYS A 37 17.50 -27.61 5.16
N GLY A 38 17.08 -27.32 6.38
CA GLY A 38 17.85 -26.53 7.36
C GLY A 38 18.06 -25.08 6.95
N LEU A 39 17.24 -24.55 6.04
CA LEU A 39 17.37 -23.20 5.49
C LEU A 39 16.51 -22.17 6.25
N TRP A 40 15.52 -22.62 7.00
CA TRP A 40 14.58 -21.78 7.74
C TRP A 40 14.41 -22.25 9.19
N ASN A 41 14.13 -21.32 10.09
CA ASN A 41 13.80 -21.56 11.49
C ASN A 41 13.00 -20.36 12.05
N GLU A 42 12.51 -20.50 13.27
CA GLU A 42 11.71 -19.48 13.96
C GLU A 42 12.47 -18.15 14.16
N ASP A 43 13.76 -18.21 14.49
CA ASP A 43 14.57 -17.00 14.68
C ASP A 43 14.62 -16.13 13.42
N LYS A 44 14.84 -16.74 12.24
CA LYS A 44 14.82 -16.05 10.94
C LYS A 44 13.43 -15.51 10.61
N GLU A 45 12.39 -16.24 10.99
CA GLU A 45 11.02 -15.78 10.78
C GLU A 45 10.72 -14.52 11.60
N ASN A 46 11.05 -14.54 12.89
CA ASN A 46 10.90 -13.40 13.78
C ASN A 46 11.74 -12.21 13.31
N GLU A 47 12.98 -12.43 12.85
CA GLU A 47 13.83 -11.38 12.28
C GLU A 47 13.16 -10.70 11.08
N VAL A 48 12.60 -11.48 10.14
CA VAL A 48 11.93 -10.94 8.95
C VAL A 48 10.65 -10.20 9.33
N VAL A 49 9.87 -10.73 10.28
CA VAL A 49 8.63 -10.08 10.76
C VAL A 49 8.95 -8.74 11.43
N GLU A 50 9.91 -8.68 12.33
CA GLU A 50 10.28 -7.44 13.02
C GLU A 50 10.90 -6.42 12.06
N ARG A 51 11.71 -6.87 11.11
CA ARG A 51 12.23 -6.01 10.05
C ARG A 51 11.09 -5.41 9.21
N ALA A 52 10.13 -6.23 8.76
CA ALA A 52 8.99 -5.75 8.00
C ALA A 52 8.14 -4.74 8.79
N LYS A 53 7.89 -4.97 10.09
CA LYS A 53 7.19 -4.01 10.96
C LYS A 53 7.93 -2.68 11.04
N SER A 54 9.25 -2.72 11.19
CA SER A 54 10.09 -1.52 11.24
C SER A 54 10.04 -0.76 9.90
N GLU A 55 10.21 -1.46 8.79
CA GLU A 55 10.16 -0.89 7.43
C GLU A 55 8.80 -0.25 7.14
N ILE A 56 7.68 -0.92 7.46
CA ILE A 56 6.32 -0.37 7.31
C ILE A 56 6.15 0.90 8.16
N LYS A 57 6.62 0.89 9.41
CA LYS A 57 6.54 2.05 10.32
C LYS A 57 7.36 3.23 9.81
N ALA A 58 8.53 2.97 9.23
CA ALA A 58 9.34 4.01 8.61
C ALA A 58 8.65 4.58 7.36
N ALA A 59 8.16 3.70 6.48
CA ALA A 59 7.51 4.09 5.23
C ALA A 59 6.22 4.90 5.46
N ILE A 60 5.39 4.54 6.45
CA ILE A 60 4.20 5.34 6.76
C ILE A 60 4.58 6.73 7.28
N LYS A 61 5.64 6.83 8.10
CA LYS A 61 6.14 8.13 8.57
C LYS A 61 6.71 8.97 7.42
N GLU A 62 7.40 8.34 6.47
CA GLU A 62 7.88 9.01 5.27
C GLU A 62 6.74 9.53 4.41
N ALA A 63 5.70 8.70 4.18
CA ALA A 63 4.50 9.09 3.46
C ALA A 63 3.77 10.25 4.16
N ASP A 64 3.64 10.22 5.49
CA ASP A 64 3.01 11.30 6.26
C ASP A 64 3.78 12.63 6.17
N ASN A 65 5.09 12.58 5.95
CA ASN A 65 5.92 13.77 5.76
C ASN A 65 5.95 14.26 4.31
N THR A 66 5.37 13.52 3.38
CA THR A 66 5.25 13.98 1.99
C THR A 66 4.28 15.16 1.96
N GLU A 67 4.71 16.25 1.31
CA GLU A 67 3.88 17.45 1.19
C GLU A 67 2.54 17.11 0.52
N LYS A 68 1.47 17.72 1.03
CA LYS A 68 0.16 17.56 0.43
C LYS A 68 0.19 18.10 -1.00
N GLN A 69 -0.41 17.36 -1.92
CA GLN A 69 -0.56 17.81 -3.30
C GLN A 69 -1.36 19.11 -3.34
N THR A 70 -0.89 20.05 -4.17
CA THR A 70 -1.61 21.28 -4.49
C THR A 70 -2.32 21.14 -5.83
N VAL A 71 -3.25 22.02 -6.16
CA VAL A 71 -3.89 21.98 -7.47
C VAL A 71 -2.89 22.38 -8.55
N THR A 72 -2.01 23.33 -8.24
CA THR A 72 -0.89 23.72 -9.12
C THR A 72 0.04 22.55 -9.43
N SER A 73 0.42 21.73 -8.43
CA SER A 73 1.31 20.58 -8.65
C SER A 73 0.67 19.50 -9.53
N LEU A 74 -0.66 19.36 -9.46
CA LEU A 74 -1.39 18.48 -10.38
C LEU A 74 -1.37 19.02 -11.81
N MET A 75 -1.49 20.33 -12.02
CA MET A 75 -1.45 20.95 -13.35
C MET A 75 -0.07 20.87 -14.00
N ASP A 76 0.99 21.03 -13.21
CA ASP A 76 2.39 20.98 -13.68
C ASP A 76 2.77 19.62 -14.28
N ILE A 77 2.08 18.54 -13.88
CA ILE A 77 2.35 17.18 -14.36
C ILE A 77 1.38 16.70 -15.46
N MET A 78 0.51 17.59 -15.98
CA MET A 78 -0.49 17.21 -17.01
C MET A 78 0.05 17.22 -18.43
N TYR A 79 0.87 18.21 -18.77
CA TYR A 79 1.40 18.44 -20.13
C TYR A 79 2.84 18.94 -20.05
N GLU A 80 3.65 18.62 -21.06
CA GLU A 80 5.01 19.18 -21.18
C GLU A 80 4.97 20.71 -21.37
N GLU A 81 4.07 21.19 -22.23
CA GLU A 81 3.76 22.61 -22.39
C GLU A 81 2.31 22.86 -21.98
N MET A 82 2.12 23.76 -21.01
CA MET A 82 0.80 24.03 -20.45
C MET A 82 -0.09 24.75 -21.48
N PRO A 83 -1.24 24.18 -21.90
CA PRO A 83 -2.15 24.84 -22.82
C PRO A 83 -2.78 26.08 -22.16
N GLN A 84 -3.19 27.06 -22.97
CA GLN A 84 -3.65 28.38 -22.49
C GLN A 84 -4.69 28.29 -21.36
N ASN A 85 -5.69 27.41 -21.50
CA ASN A 85 -6.74 27.25 -20.50
C ASN A 85 -6.23 26.75 -19.13
N LEU A 86 -5.15 25.96 -19.11
CA LEU A 86 -4.51 25.53 -17.87
C LEU A 86 -3.58 26.61 -17.32
N ALA A 87 -2.90 27.37 -18.17
CA ALA A 87 -2.08 28.50 -17.71
C ALA A 87 -2.93 29.57 -17.00
N GLU A 88 -4.13 29.84 -17.52
CA GLU A 88 -5.10 30.74 -16.88
C GLU A 88 -5.58 30.20 -15.52
N GLN A 89 -5.87 28.89 -15.44
CA GLN A 89 -6.27 28.25 -14.18
C GLN A 89 -5.12 28.20 -13.17
N TYR A 90 -3.90 27.98 -13.63
CA TYR A 90 -2.71 27.89 -12.80
C TYR A 90 -2.50 29.17 -11.99
N GLU A 91 -2.56 30.34 -12.64
CA GLU A 91 -2.40 31.62 -11.95
C GLU A 91 -3.51 31.87 -10.91
N ILE A 92 -4.75 31.42 -11.19
CA ILE A 92 -5.86 31.50 -10.23
C ILE A 92 -5.58 30.65 -8.98
N TYR A 93 -5.15 29.39 -9.16
CA TYR A 93 -4.90 28.48 -8.04
C TYR A 93 -3.62 28.83 -7.27
N LYS A 94 -2.59 29.32 -7.95
CA LYS A 94 -1.37 29.83 -7.34
C LYS A 94 -1.63 31.00 -6.38
N GLU A 95 -2.47 31.95 -6.77
CA GLU A 95 -2.89 33.06 -5.89
C GLU A 95 -3.80 32.58 -4.75
N LYS A 96 -4.53 31.49 -4.94
CA LYS A 96 -5.38 30.89 -3.89
C LYS A 96 -4.56 30.14 -2.84
N GLU A 97 -3.48 29.50 -3.26
CA GLU A 97 -2.57 28.70 -2.44
C GLU A 97 -1.51 29.53 -1.71
N SER A 98 -1.32 30.79 -2.09
CA SER A 98 -0.44 31.75 -1.39
C SER A 98 -1.02 32.31 -0.08
N LYS A 99 -2.25 31.93 0.27
CA LYS A 99 -2.99 32.32 1.48
C LYS A 99 -3.09 31.17 2.47
#